data_AF-A0A8F2F452-F1
#
_entry.id   AF-A0A8F2F452-F1
#
_cell.length_a   1.000
_cell.length_b   1.000
_cell.length_c   1.000
_cell.angle_alpha   90.00
_cell.angle_beta   90.00
_cell.angle_gamma   90.00
#
_symmetry.space_group_name_H-M   'P 1'
#
loop_
_entity.id
_entity.type
_entity.pdbx_description
1 polymer ?
#
loop_
_entity_poly.entity_id
_entity_poly.type
_entity_poly.pdbx_seq_one_letter_code
_entity_poly.pdbx_strand_id
1 'polypeptide(L)'
;MKINAVPAGVIGVGLALILFATGGTDNPLNYAVLVVSILCMSLFFSIHYLTIYYLLQPYNAGTELKSGTYSLVLSATYLACFFMMQLRMPTLVFGMMTIVFCVLYSVVACVLVYRFAPKTFRIRT
;
A
#
# COMPACT_ATOMS: atom_id res chain seq x y z
N MET A 1 -4.84 8.69 -3.53
CA MET A 1 -3.44 8.81 -3.98
C MET A 1 -2.89 10.24 -3.92
N LYS A 2 -3.67 11.29 -4.20
CA LYS A 2 -3.17 12.68 -4.32
C LYS A 2 -2.30 13.15 -3.13
N ILE A 3 -2.66 12.74 -1.90
CA ILE A 3 -1.92 13.10 -0.67
C ILE A 3 -0.67 12.22 -0.50
N ASN A 4 -0.79 10.90 -0.70
CA ASN A 4 0.30 9.95 -0.43
C ASN A 4 1.35 9.86 -1.55
N ALA A 5 1.07 10.38 -2.75
CA ALA A 5 1.98 10.34 -3.88
C ALA A 5 3.21 11.23 -3.67
N VAL A 6 3.04 12.42 -3.08
CA VAL A 6 4.15 13.35 -2.85
C VAL A 6 5.16 12.78 -1.84
N PRO A 7 4.78 12.32 -0.63
CA PRO A 7 5.72 11.68 0.28
C PRO A 7 6.39 10.45 -0.33
N ALA A 8 5.64 9.62 -1.06
CA ALA A 8 6.19 8.43 -1.70
C ALA A 8 7.23 8.78 -2.79
N GLY A 9 6.98 9.83 -3.59
CA GLY A 9 7.94 10.32 -4.56
C GLY A 9 9.21 10.84 -3.91
N VAL A 10 9.08 11.63 -2.84
CA VAL A 10 10.23 12.14 -2.07
C VAL A 10 11.04 10.98 -1.47
N ILE A 11 10.40 9.99 -0.87
CA ILE A 11 11.07 8.81 -0.31
C ILE A 11 11.75 7.98 -1.41
N GLY A 12 11.05 7.74 -2.52
CA GLY A 12 11.57 6.95 -3.64
C GLY A 12 12.81 7.58 -4.27
N VAL A 13 12.73 8.86 -4.63
CA VAL A 13 13.86 9.60 -5.21
C VAL A 13 14.98 9.74 -4.18
N GLY A 14 14.66 10.05 -2.92
CA GLY A 14 15.64 10.18 -1.84
C GLY A 14 16.44 8.90 -1.62
N LEU A 15 15.78 7.74 -1.57
CA LEU A 15 16.45 6.45 -1.42
C LEU A 15 17.30 6.10 -2.65
N ALA A 16 16.82 6.39 -3.87
CA ALA A 16 17.61 6.18 -5.07
C ALA A 16 18.88 7.06 -5.10
N LEU A 17 18.77 8.33 -4.69
CA LEU A 17 19.92 9.25 -4.59
C LEU A 17 20.92 8.79 -3.53
N ILE A 18 20.45 8.32 -2.36
CA ILE A 18 21.34 7.77 -1.32
C ILE A 18 22.06 6.52 -1.85
N LEU A 19 21.35 5.62 -2.52
CA LEU A 19 21.94 4.43 -3.12
C LEU A 19 23.00 4.79 -4.18
N PHE A 20 22.78 5.87 -4.92
CA PHE A 20 23.72 6.36 -5.93
C PHE A 20 24.95 6.99 -5.29
N ALA A 21 24.75 7.90 -4.33
CA ALA A 21 25.83 8.61 -3.64
C ALA A 21 26.75 7.67 -2.84
N THR A 22 26.20 6.56 -2.34
CA THR A 22 26.98 5.54 -1.61
C THR A 22 27.68 4.53 -2.52
N GLY A 23 27.40 4.54 -3.83
CA GLY A 23 27.91 3.51 -4.75
C GLY A 23 27.37 2.11 -4.45
N GLY A 24 26.17 2.00 -3.86
CA GLY A 24 25.64 0.73 -3.36
C GLY A 24 25.25 -0.29 -4.44
N THR A 25 25.23 0.10 -5.72
CA THR A 25 25.01 -0.82 -6.83
C THR A 25 25.48 -0.22 -8.16
N ASP A 26 26.03 -1.06 -9.04
CA ASP A 26 26.37 -0.67 -10.41
C ASP A 26 25.20 -0.86 -11.40
N ASN A 27 24.15 -1.56 -10.98
CA ASN A 27 23.03 -1.88 -11.87
C ASN A 27 22.00 -0.74 -11.89
N PRO A 28 21.83 -0.04 -13.02
CA PRO A 28 20.93 1.12 -13.11
C PRO A 28 19.46 0.77 -12.89
N LEU A 29 19.05 -0.50 -13.10
CA LEU A 29 17.68 -0.95 -12.89
C LEU A 29 17.26 -0.87 -11.41
N ASN A 30 18.20 -1.02 -10.48
CA ASN A 30 17.89 -0.96 -9.05
C ASN A 30 17.30 0.39 -8.65
N TYR A 31 17.79 1.50 -9.22
CA TYR A 31 17.27 2.83 -8.94
C TYR A 31 15.83 3.01 -9.42
N ALA A 32 15.56 2.60 -10.65
CA ALA A 32 14.22 2.69 -11.24
C ALA A 32 13.23 1.81 -10.47
N VAL A 33 13.61 0.55 -10.22
CA VAL A 33 12.77 -0.42 -9.49
C VAL A 33 12.48 0.05 -8.07
N LEU A 34 13.45 0.67 -7.39
CA LEU A 34 13.27 1.21 -6.05
C LEU A 34 12.21 2.32 -6.04
N VAL A 35 12.33 3.32 -6.93
CA VAL A 35 11.35 4.42 -7.05
C VAL A 35 9.95 3.87 -7.37
N VAL A 36 9.85 3.00 -8.38
CA VAL A 36 8.57 2.44 -8.83
C VAL A 36 7.92 1.60 -7.72
N SER A 37 8.68 0.76 -7.03
CA SER A 37 8.15 -0.09 -5.95
C SER A 37 7.57 0.73 -4.78
N ILE A 38 8.18 1.86 -4.44
CA ILE A 38 7.69 2.76 -3.38
C ILE A 38 6.39 3.45 -3.80
N LEU A 39 6.29 3.89 -5.06
CA LEU A 39 5.05 4.44 -5.60
C LEU A 39 3.93 3.39 -5.64
N CYS A 40 4.25 2.15 -6.03
CA CYS A 40 3.33 1.03 -6.00
C CYS A 40 2.83 0.71 -4.58
N MET A 41 3.71 0.72 -3.57
CA MET A 41 3.30 0.53 -2.17
C MET A 41 2.37 1.64 -1.69
N SER A 42 2.66 2.90 -2.03
CA SER A 42 1.79 4.04 -1.70
C SER A 42 0.40 3.89 -2.33
N LEU A 43 0.35 3.41 -3.57
CA LEU A 43 -0.90 3.09 -4.27
C LEU A 43 -1.65 1.95 -3.56
N PHE A 44 -0.96 0.86 -3.23
CA PHE A 44 -1.53 -0.29 -2.52
C PHE A 44 -2.18 0.13 -1.20
N PHE A 45 -1.47 0.83 -0.31
CA PHE A 45 -2.04 1.25 0.98
C PHE A 45 -3.22 2.21 0.80
N SER A 46 -3.18 3.08 -0.21
CA SER A 46 -4.32 3.96 -0.53
C SER A 46 -5.57 3.17 -0.94
N ILE A 47 -5.41 2.21 -1.85
CA ILE A 47 -6.53 1.39 -2.35
C ILE A 47 -7.02 0.44 -1.28
N HIS A 48 -6.11 -0.17 -0.53
CA HIS A 48 -6.41 -1.08 0.57
C HIS A 48 -7.29 -0.39 1.62
N TYR A 49 -6.91 0.81 2.06
CA TYR A 49 -7.70 1.60 3.01
C TYR A 49 -9.10 1.91 2.46
N LEU A 50 -9.20 2.37 1.20
CA LEU A 50 -10.49 2.64 0.56
C LEU A 50 -11.36 1.38 0.44
N THR A 51 -10.75 0.24 0.12
CA THR A 51 -11.45 -1.04 0.00
C THR A 51 -12.08 -1.44 1.32
N ILE A 52 -11.33 -1.36 2.41
CA ILE A 52 -11.86 -1.64 3.74
C ILE A 52 -12.96 -0.64 4.11
N TYR A 53 -12.75 0.65 3.82
CA TYR A 53 -13.74 1.70 4.07
C TYR A 53 -15.07 1.42 3.36
N TYR A 54 -15.05 1.13 2.05
CA TYR A 54 -16.26 0.88 1.28
C TYR A 54 -16.95 -0.44 1.61
N LEU A 55 -16.19 -1.47 1.99
CA LEU A 55 -16.76 -2.78 2.28
C LEU A 55 -17.27 -2.92 3.72
N LEU A 56 -16.58 -2.34 4.70
CA LEU A 56 -16.91 -2.54 6.12
C LEU A 56 -17.60 -1.34 6.76
N GLN A 57 -17.52 -0.15 6.15
CA GLN A 57 -18.05 1.11 6.68
C GLN A 57 -17.82 1.27 8.20
N PRO A 58 -16.56 1.45 8.63
CA PRO A 58 -16.18 1.39 10.04
C PRO A 58 -16.59 2.61 10.87
N TYR A 59 -16.91 3.72 10.20
CA TYR A 59 -17.24 4.99 10.82
C TYR A 59 -18.76 5.21 10.87
N ASN A 60 -19.24 5.73 12.01
CA ASN A 60 -20.62 6.22 12.15
C ASN A 60 -20.76 7.65 11.60
N ALA A 61 -21.98 8.21 11.65
CA ALA A 61 -22.26 9.59 11.25
C ALA A 61 -21.45 10.65 12.04
N GLY A 62 -21.04 10.31 13.28
CA GLY A 62 -20.17 11.13 14.13
C GLY A 62 -18.68 10.94 13.90
N THR A 63 -18.26 10.20 12.87
CA THR A 63 -16.85 9.85 12.55
C THR A 63 -16.13 9.01 13.61
N GLU A 64 -16.87 8.42 14.55
CA GLU A 64 -16.32 7.50 15.54
C GLU A 64 -16.11 6.10 14.94
N LEU A 65 -15.02 5.46 15.34
CA LEU A 65 -14.65 4.12 14.90
C LEU A 65 -15.32 3.06 15.77
N LYS A 66 -16.32 2.34 15.24
CA LYS A 66 -17.06 1.29 15.98
C LYS A 66 -16.79 -0.14 15.52
N SER A 67 -16.11 -0.33 14.39
CA SER A 67 -15.98 -1.65 13.77
C SER A 67 -14.76 -2.43 14.29
N GLY A 68 -15.00 -3.48 15.07
CA GLY A 68 -13.95 -4.40 15.52
C GLY A 68 -13.30 -5.19 14.36
N THR A 69 -14.06 -5.50 13.31
CA THR A 69 -13.53 -6.16 12.11
C THR A 69 -12.56 -5.26 11.35
N TYR A 70 -12.82 -3.96 11.29
CA TYR A 70 -11.88 -3.00 10.73
C TYR A 70 -10.57 -2.97 11.50
N SER A 71 -10.64 -2.92 12.83
CA SER A 71 -9.45 -2.94 13.70
C SER A 71 -8.62 -4.20 13.47
N LEU A 72 -9.26 -5.37 13.40
CA LEU A 72 -8.58 -6.64 13.15
C LEU A 72 -7.88 -6.68 11.79
N VAL A 73 -8.55 -6.24 10.72
CA VAL A 73 -7.94 -6.19 9.38
C VAL A 73 -6.75 -5.24 9.37
N LEU A 74 -6.89 -4.07 9.98
CA LEU A 74 -5.81 -3.08 10.08
C LEU A 74 -4.62 -3.67 10.86
N SER A 75 -4.85 -4.26 12.04
CA SER A 75 -3.81 -4.93 12.82
C SER A 75 -3.11 -6.04 12.04
N ALA A 76 -3.86 -6.88 11.32
CA ALA A 76 -3.27 -7.94 10.49
C ALA A 76 -2.35 -7.37 9.40
N THR A 77 -2.75 -6.27 8.76
CA THR A 77 -1.94 -5.64 7.70
C THR A 77 -0.66 -5.04 8.24
N TYR A 78 -0.71 -4.33 9.38
CA TYR A 78 0.49 -3.81 10.02
C TYR A 78 1.41 -4.92 10.52
N LEU A 79 0.85 -6.01 11.05
CA LEU A 79 1.64 -7.16 11.49
C LEU A 79 2.36 -7.82 10.30
N ALA A 80 1.70 -7.99 9.17
CA ALA A 80 2.34 -8.50 7.95
C ALA A 80 3.48 -7.59 7.48
N CYS A 81 3.27 -6.27 7.49
CA CYS A 81 4.32 -5.31 7.15
C CYS A 81 5.49 -5.37 8.12
N PHE A 82 5.23 -5.55 9.41
CA PHE A 82 6.26 -5.70 10.43
C PHE A 82 7.17 -6.90 10.16
N PHE A 83 6.60 -8.05 9.82
CA PHE A 83 7.38 -9.23 9.45
C PHE A 83 8.15 -9.01 8.14
N MET A 84 7.56 -8.35 7.15
CA MET A 84 8.24 -8.03 5.90
C MET A 84 9.46 -7.12 6.09
N MET A 85 9.44 -6.21 7.06
CA MET A 85 10.61 -5.35 7.36
C MET A 85 11.85 -6.14 7.81
N GLN A 86 11.67 -7.34 8.37
CA GLN A 86 12.77 -8.18 8.83
C GLN A 86 13.43 -8.98 7.68
N LEU A 87 12.78 -9.07 6.52
CA LEU A 87 13.27 -9.84 5.39
C LEU A 87 14.33 -9.05 4.62
N ARG A 88 15.56 -9.59 4.59
CA ARG A 88 16.63 -9.07 3.74
C ARG A 88 16.61 -9.77 2.39
N MET A 89 16.38 -9.02 1.33
CA MET A 89 16.28 -9.54 -0.03
C MET A 89 16.97 -8.60 -1.03
N PRO A 90 17.43 -9.09 -2.20
CA PRO A 90 17.96 -8.24 -3.25
C PRO A 90 16.92 -7.24 -3.75
N THR A 91 17.35 -6.01 -4.05
CA THR A 91 16.47 -4.89 -4.43
C THR A 91 15.58 -5.22 -5.63
N LEU A 92 16.13 -5.87 -6.67
CA LEU A 92 15.35 -6.28 -7.84
C LEU A 92 14.23 -7.27 -7.48
N VAL A 93 14.56 -8.27 -6.66
CA VAL A 93 13.60 -9.32 -6.26
C VAL A 93 12.49 -8.69 -5.42
N PHE A 94 12.85 -7.89 -4.42
CA PHE A 94 11.88 -7.14 -3.62
C PHE A 94 10.99 -6.26 -4.49
N GLY A 95 11.58 -5.42 -5.34
CA GLY A 95 10.82 -4.46 -6.12
C GLY A 95 9.88 -5.13 -7.13
N MET A 96 10.34 -6.18 -7.83
CA MET A 96 9.49 -6.95 -8.75
C MET A 96 8.32 -7.60 -8.04
N MET A 97 8.55 -8.28 -6.91
CA MET A 97 7.48 -8.90 -6.13
C MET A 97 6.48 -7.85 -5.63
N THR A 98 6.96 -6.74 -5.09
CA THR A 98 6.13 -5.65 -4.59
C THR A 98 5.28 -5.03 -5.70
N ILE A 99 5.86 -4.77 -6.88
CA ILE A 99 5.12 -4.20 -8.02
C ILE A 99 4.02 -5.17 -8.47
N VAL A 100 4.35 -6.44 -8.69
CA VAL A 100 3.39 -7.47 -9.13
C VAL A 100 2.26 -7.61 -8.11
N PHE A 101 2.60 -7.73 -6.82
CA PHE A 101 1.61 -7.82 -5.75
C PHE A 101 0.69 -6.58 -5.71
N CYS A 102 1.26 -5.37 -5.75
CA CYS A 102 0.46 -4.14 -5.69
C CYS A 102 -0.50 -4.04 -6.87
N VAL A 103 -0.05 -4.36 -8.09
CA VAL A 103 -0.90 -4.32 -9.29
C VAL A 103 -2.02 -5.37 -9.20
N LEU A 104 -1.68 -6.62 -8.91
CA LEU A 104 -2.67 -7.70 -8.80
C LEU A 104 -3.70 -7.40 -7.70
N TYR A 105 -3.22 -6.99 -6.52
CA TYR A 105 -4.11 -6.62 -5.42
C TYR A 105 -5.03 -5.47 -5.79
N SER A 106 -4.51 -4.43 -6.44
CA SER A 106 -5.31 -3.26 -6.84
C SER A 106 -6.42 -3.65 -7.82
N VAL A 107 -6.12 -4.52 -8.80
CA VAL A 107 -7.13 -5.04 -9.72
C VAL A 107 -8.22 -5.80 -8.97
N VAL A 108 -7.84 -6.74 -8.10
CA VAL A 108 -8.78 -7.53 -7.30
C VAL A 108 -9.63 -6.64 -6.39
N ALA A 109 -9.02 -5.66 -5.73
CA ALA A 109 -9.68 -4.71 -4.85
C ALA A 109 -10.70 -3.85 -5.60
N CYS A 110 -10.35 -3.32 -6.78
CA CYS A 110 -11.28 -2.59 -7.64
C CYS A 110 -12.50 -3.44 -8.02
N VAL A 111 -12.28 -4.70 -8.41
CA VAL A 111 -13.37 -5.63 -8.73
C VAL A 111 -14.25 -5.89 -7.51
N LEU A 112 -13.66 -6.12 -6.33
CA LEU A 112 -14.39 -6.35 -5.09
C LEU A 112 -15.24 -5.14 -4.71
N VAL A 113 -14.66 -3.94 -4.74
CA VAL A 113 -15.36 -2.69 -4.42
C VAL A 113 -16.52 -2.49 -5.38
N TYR A 114 -16.30 -2.62 -6.70
CA TYR A 114 -17.37 -2.46 -7.69
C TYR A 114 -18.55 -3.42 -7.46
N ARG A 115 -18.26 -4.67 -7.08
CA ARG A 115 -19.28 -5.70 -6.89
C ARG A 115 -20.01 -5.63 -5.55
N PHE A 116 -19.30 -5.30 -4.47
CA PHE A 116 -19.83 -5.44 -3.11
C PHE A 116 -20.14 -4.11 -2.42
N ALA A 117 -19.43 -3.02 -2.74
CA ALA A 117 -19.72 -1.71 -2.15
C ALA A 117 -21.20 -1.28 -2.27
N PRO A 118 -21.91 -1.45 -3.40
CA PRO A 118 -23.34 -1.06 -3.45
C PRO A 118 -24.24 -1.88 -2.52
N LYS A 119 -23.80 -3.06 -2.07
CA LYS A 119 -24.56 -3.93 -1.18
C LYS A 119 -24.20 -3.75 0.30
N THR A 120 -22.96 -3.37 0.60
CA THR A 120 -22.41 -3.27 1.95
C THR A 120 -22.39 -1.85 2.51
N PHE A 121 -22.45 -0.83 1.66
CA PHE A 121 -22.43 0.57 2.08
C PHE A 121 -23.78 0.96 2.70
N ARG A 122 -23.83 0.97 4.04
CA ARG A 122 -24.97 1.41 4.84
C ARG A 122 -24.46 2.35 5.94
N ILE A 123 -24.89 3.60 5.89
CA ILE A 123 -24.56 4.60 6.91
C ILE A 123 -25.16 4.15 8.24
N ARG A 124 -24.27 3.82 9.18
CA ARG A 124 -24.65 3.56 10.57
C ARG A 124 -24.86 4.92 11.25
N THR A 125 -26.13 5.28 11.41
CA THR A 125 -26.57 6.37 12.30
C THR A 125 -26.18 6.08 13.73
#